data_AF-A0A1W4W4B8-F1
#
_entry.id   AF-A0A1W4W4B8-F1
#
_cell.length_a   1.000
_cell.length_b   1.000
_cell.length_c   1.000
_cell.angle_alpha   90.00
_cell.angle_beta   90.00
_cell.angle_gamma   90.00
#
_symmetry.space_group_name_H-M   'P 1'
#
loop_
_entity.id
_entity.type
_entity.pdbx_description
1 polymer ?
#
loop_
_entity_poly.entity_id
_entity_poly.type
_entity_poly.pdbx_seq_one_letter_code
_entity_poly.pdbx_strand_id
1 'polypeptide(L)'
;MILNNCAKQVEVCIELPKDEGYKYCKVCKRWISSENNHCNKCNSCTSKDGRTYKHCDSCDRCVKPSWKHCEKCNRCAQPDHKCGDIEFSQECFHCKEKGHKKRDCPKVNHEELQAKCKKGINSIGKKKKKMKTK
;
A
#
# COMPACT_ATOMS: atom_id res chain seq x y z
N MET A 1 10.43 -34.93 -35.80
CA MET A 1 9.37 -34.12 -35.16
C MET A 1 10.01 -33.36 -34.01
N ILE A 2 10.24 -32.06 -34.18
CA ILE A 2 10.86 -31.22 -33.14
C ILE A 2 9.76 -30.92 -32.10
N LEU A 3 9.78 -31.60 -30.97
CA LEU A 3 8.93 -31.25 -29.84
C LEU A 3 9.63 -30.15 -29.03
N ASN A 4 9.15 -28.93 -29.27
CA ASN A 4 9.36 -27.76 -28.43
C ASN A 4 8.92 -28.07 -27.00
N ASN A 5 9.81 -27.96 -26.02
CA ASN A 5 9.38 -27.88 -24.62
C ASN A 5 10.06 -26.68 -23.97
N CYS A 6 9.35 -25.55 -24.04
CA CYS A 6 9.67 -24.31 -23.38
C CYS A 6 9.62 -24.55 -21.86
N ALA A 7 10.79 -24.74 -21.24
CA ALA A 7 10.95 -24.79 -19.80
C ALA A 7 10.56 -23.44 -19.19
N LYS A 8 9.27 -23.32 -18.83
CA LYS A 8 8.72 -22.16 -18.13
C LYS A 8 9.27 -22.14 -16.71
N GLN A 9 9.78 -20.97 -16.35
CA GLN A 9 10.27 -20.58 -15.04
C GLN A 9 9.27 -20.97 -13.93
N VAL A 10 9.78 -21.62 -12.89
CA VAL A 10 9.01 -22.04 -11.72
C VAL A 10 8.69 -20.81 -10.87
N GLU A 11 7.46 -20.30 -10.97
CA GLU A 11 6.92 -19.34 -10.01
C GLU A 11 6.60 -20.07 -8.70
N VAL A 12 7.51 -20.01 -7.72
CA VAL A 12 7.24 -20.56 -6.37
C VAL A 12 6.21 -19.66 -5.68
N CYS A 13 4.95 -20.05 -5.77
CA CYS A 13 3.89 -19.55 -4.90
C CYS A 13 4.02 -20.24 -3.54
N ILE A 14 4.56 -19.53 -2.55
CA ILE A 14 4.61 -20.03 -1.17
C ILE A 14 3.16 -20.12 -0.66
N GLU A 15 2.71 -21.35 -0.37
CA GLU A 15 1.43 -21.59 0.30
C GLU A 15 1.60 -21.39 1.80
N LEU A 16 0.82 -20.49 2.38
CA LEU A 16 0.87 -20.24 3.82
C LEU A 16 -0.18 -21.11 4.54
N PRO A 17 0.20 -21.80 5.63
CA PRO A 17 -0.72 -22.64 6.37
C PRO A 17 -1.85 -21.82 7.01
N LYS A 18 -3.07 -22.36 6.94
CA LYS A 18 -4.26 -21.74 7.53
C LYS A 18 -4.24 -21.73 9.06
N ASP A 19 -3.59 -22.75 9.64
CA ASP A 19 -3.45 -22.93 11.08
C ASP A 19 -2.69 -21.76 11.73
N GLU A 20 -1.72 -21.19 11.01
CA GLU A 20 -0.95 -20.02 11.44
C GLU A 20 -1.69 -18.68 11.22
N GLY A 21 -2.99 -18.72 10.90
CA GLY A 21 -3.80 -17.52 10.76
C GLY A 21 -3.66 -16.83 9.41
N TYR A 22 -3.48 -17.57 8.31
CA TYR A 22 -3.50 -17.04 6.95
C TYR A 22 -4.70 -17.54 6.14
N LYS A 23 -5.21 -16.72 5.21
CA LYS A 23 -6.26 -17.07 4.25
C LYS A 23 -5.90 -16.60 2.84
N TYR A 24 -6.32 -17.34 1.84
CA TYR A 24 -6.11 -16.95 0.45
C TYR A 24 -7.21 -15.99 -0.04
N CYS A 25 -6.83 -14.81 -0.53
CA CYS A 25 -7.75 -13.89 -1.18
C CYS A 25 -7.87 -14.26 -2.67
N LYS A 26 -9.06 -14.71 -3.09
CA LYS A 26 -9.37 -15.08 -4.47
C LYS A 26 -9.30 -13.90 -5.45
N VAL A 27 -9.66 -12.70 -4.98
CA VAL A 27 -9.68 -11.48 -5.81
C VAL A 27 -8.26 -10.98 -6.09
N CYS A 28 -7.43 -10.87 -5.05
CA CYS A 28 -6.03 -10.45 -5.19
C CYS A 28 -5.08 -11.58 -5.58
N LYS A 29 -5.57 -12.83 -5.62
CA LYS A 29 -4.79 -14.05 -5.87
C LYS A 29 -3.53 -14.17 -4.99
N ARG A 30 -3.66 -13.87 -3.70
CA ARG A 30 -2.53 -13.93 -2.73
C ARG A 30 -2.98 -14.33 -1.34
N TRP A 31 -2.05 -14.90 -0.57
CA TRP A 31 -2.23 -15.17 0.86
C TRP A 31 -2.18 -13.86 1.67
N ILE A 32 -3.10 -13.73 2.61
CA ILE A 32 -3.25 -12.60 3.53
C ILE A 32 -3.51 -13.11 4.94
N SER A 33 -3.32 -12.29 5.97
CA SER A 33 -3.74 -12.64 7.33
C SER A 33 -5.23 -12.96 7.39
N SER A 34 -5.62 -13.88 8.25
CA SER A 34 -7.00 -14.32 8.46
C SER A 34 -7.94 -13.16 8.78
N GLU A 35 -7.47 -12.19 9.56
CA GLU A 35 -8.21 -10.99 9.95
C GLU A 35 -8.17 -9.87 8.90
N ASN A 36 -7.37 -9.98 7.85
CA ASN A 36 -7.29 -8.96 6.80
C ASN A 36 -8.48 -9.13 5.86
N ASN A 37 -9.35 -8.12 5.78
CA ASN A 37 -10.47 -8.12 4.87
C ASN A 37 -10.16 -7.32 3.61
N HIS A 38 -10.51 -7.90 2.46
CA HIS A 38 -10.39 -7.23 1.17
C HIS A 38 -11.31 -6.02 1.13
N CYS A 39 -10.78 -4.87 0.71
CA CYS A 39 -11.60 -3.69 0.51
C CYS A 39 -12.10 -3.66 -0.94
N ASN A 40 -13.42 -3.71 -1.13
CA ASN A 40 -14.02 -3.62 -2.46
C ASN A 40 -13.82 -2.24 -3.11
N LYS A 41 -13.87 -1.15 -2.31
CA LYS A 41 -13.65 0.23 -2.80
C LYS A 41 -12.24 0.46 -3.31
N CYS A 42 -11.23 -0.08 -2.62
CA CYS A 42 -9.83 -0.02 -3.06
C CYS A 42 -9.41 -1.20 -3.94
N ASN A 43 -10.31 -2.15 -4.19
CA ASN A 43 -10.08 -3.46 -4.79
C ASN A 43 -8.77 -4.14 -4.34
N SER A 44 -8.45 -4.07 -3.04
CA SER A 44 -7.18 -4.59 -2.51
C SER A 44 -7.24 -4.94 -1.02
N CYS A 45 -6.44 -5.92 -0.60
CA CYS A 45 -6.23 -6.23 0.82
C CYS A 45 -5.15 -5.32 1.42
N THR A 46 -5.54 -4.16 1.91
CA THR A 46 -4.61 -3.08 2.27
C THR A 46 -3.94 -3.23 3.64
N SER A 47 -4.40 -4.16 4.48
CA SER A 47 -3.86 -4.28 5.84
C SER A 47 -2.38 -4.61 5.82
N LYS A 48 -1.63 -3.90 6.68
CA LYS A 48 -0.19 -4.08 6.86
C LYS A 48 0.18 -4.80 8.15
N ASP A 49 -0.72 -4.79 9.13
CA ASP A 49 -0.53 -5.40 10.45
C ASP A 49 -1.49 -6.58 10.71
N GLY A 50 -2.09 -7.11 9.64
CA GLY A 50 -2.98 -8.27 9.68
C GLY A 50 -4.43 -7.94 10.07
N ARG A 51 -4.68 -6.85 10.82
CA ARG A 51 -6.01 -6.42 11.26
C ARG A 51 -6.89 -5.92 10.10
N THR A 52 -8.21 -5.98 10.22
CA THR A 52 -9.10 -5.35 9.22
C THR A 52 -8.93 -3.83 9.24
N TYR A 53 -8.51 -3.25 8.11
CA TYR A 53 -8.49 -1.79 7.96
C TYR A 53 -9.87 -1.30 7.53
N LYS A 54 -10.28 -0.13 8.04
CA LYS A 54 -11.52 0.52 7.61
C LYS A 54 -11.24 1.44 6.42
N HIS A 55 -12.17 1.49 5.47
CA HIS A 55 -12.08 2.45 4.37
C HIS A 55 -12.50 3.84 4.85
N CYS A 56 -11.77 4.88 4.46
CA CYS A 56 -12.17 6.26 4.64
C CYS A 56 -12.52 6.84 3.27
N ASP A 57 -13.78 7.18 3.08
CA ASP A 57 -14.32 7.72 1.82
C ASP A 57 -13.72 9.09 1.49
N SER A 58 -13.57 9.97 2.49
CA SER A 58 -12.94 11.29 2.30
C SER A 58 -11.46 11.23 1.88
N CYS A 59 -10.80 10.08 2.02
CA CYS A 59 -9.40 9.87 1.66
C CYS A 59 -9.20 8.83 0.55
N ASP A 60 -10.28 8.20 0.08
CA ASP A 60 -10.31 7.04 -0.82
C ASP A 60 -9.28 5.96 -0.47
N ARG A 61 -9.06 5.74 0.83
CA ARG A 61 -8.00 4.86 1.32
C ARG A 61 -8.42 4.11 2.57
N CYS A 62 -7.93 2.88 2.66
CA CYS A 62 -8.04 2.08 3.87
C CYS A 62 -6.99 2.49 4.89
N VAL A 63 -7.44 2.69 6.13
CA VAL A 63 -6.64 3.13 7.26
C VAL A 63 -6.87 2.22 8.46
N LYS A 64 -5.97 2.29 9.43
CA LYS A 64 -6.09 1.50 10.66
C LYS A 64 -7.43 1.83 11.36
N PRO A 65 -8.09 0.86 12.01
CA PRO A 65 -9.36 1.10 12.71
C PRO A 65 -9.32 2.26 13.71
N SER A 66 -8.18 2.39 14.41
CA SER A 66 -7.96 3.44 15.41
C SER A 66 -7.78 4.84 14.82
N TRP A 67 -7.57 4.97 13.50
CA TRP A 67 -7.37 6.27 12.87
C TRP A 67 -8.70 6.93 12.56
N LYS A 68 -8.79 8.24 12.72
CA LYS A 68 -9.96 9.04 12.37
C LYS A 68 -9.59 10.06 11.29
N HIS A 69 -10.54 10.38 10.43
CA HIS A 69 -10.37 11.47 9.48
C HIS A 69 -10.41 12.78 10.24
N CYS A 70 -9.41 13.63 10.03
CA CYS A 70 -9.36 14.98 10.56
C CYS A 70 -9.65 15.96 9.43
N GLU A 71 -10.71 16.75 9.58
CA GLU A 71 -11.12 17.75 8.60
C GLU A 71 -10.13 18.92 8.53
N LYS A 72 -9.58 19.36 9.67
CA LYS A 72 -8.56 20.43 9.71
C LYS A 72 -7.33 20.08 8.90
N CYS A 73 -6.92 18.81 8.91
CA CYS A 73 -5.75 18.34 8.17
C CYS A 73 -6.10 17.62 6.85
N ASN A 74 -7.40 17.48 6.53
CA ASN A 74 -7.93 16.69 5.42
C ASN A 74 -7.24 15.32 5.25
N ARG A 75 -7.00 14.63 6.38
CA ARG A 75 -6.29 13.33 6.38
C ARG A 75 -6.71 12.45 7.54
N CYS A 76 -6.57 11.15 7.35
CA CYS A 76 -6.63 10.21 8.45
C CYS A 76 -5.38 10.29 9.32
N ALA A 77 -5.58 10.41 10.62
CA ALA A 77 -4.53 10.47 11.63
C ALA A 77 -4.98 9.74 12.91
N GLN A 78 -4.07 9.62 13.88
CA GLN A 78 -4.46 9.14 15.20
C GLN A 78 -5.38 10.15 15.90
N PRO A 79 -6.24 9.72 16.83
CA PRO A 79 -7.15 10.63 17.54
C PRO A 79 -6.40 11.75 18.27
N ASP A 80 -5.23 11.45 18.84
CA ASP A 80 -4.40 12.37 19.62
C ASP A 80 -3.41 13.19 18.76
N HIS A 81 -3.60 13.22 17.43
CA HIS A 81 -2.71 14.04 16.60
C HIS A 81 -2.96 15.54 16.82
N LYS A 82 -1.88 16.32 16.82
CA LYS A 82 -1.94 17.77 16.82
C LYS A 82 -2.00 18.29 15.38
N CYS A 83 -2.97 19.15 15.10
CA CYS A 83 -3.16 19.78 13.79
C CYS A 83 -2.20 20.97 13.65
N GLY A 84 -1.54 21.10 12.50
CA GLY A 84 -0.70 22.27 12.18
C GLY A 84 0.79 22.16 12.54
N ASP A 85 1.21 21.15 13.30
CA ASP A 85 2.63 20.93 13.65
C ASP A 85 3.52 20.55 12.45
N ILE A 86 2.91 20.17 11.33
CA ILE A 86 3.64 19.77 10.12
C ILE A 86 3.10 20.59 8.94
N GLU A 87 3.88 21.60 8.54
CA GLU A 87 3.75 22.23 7.24
C GLU A 87 4.14 21.21 6.16
N PHE A 88 3.18 20.42 5.72
CA PHE A 88 3.35 19.61 4.53
C PHE A 88 3.37 20.57 3.34
N SER A 89 4.54 20.77 2.74
CA SER A 89 4.59 21.53 1.51
C SER A 89 3.69 20.83 0.48
N GLN A 90 2.63 21.52 0.06
CA GLN A 90 1.65 21.04 -0.92
C GLN A 90 2.25 21.02 -2.34
N GLU A 91 3.58 20.93 -2.43
CA GLU A 91 4.30 20.91 -3.68
C GLU A 91 4.48 19.46 -4.16
N CYS A 92 4.43 19.30 -5.47
CA CYS A 92 4.69 18.03 -6.08
C CYS A 92 6.17 17.64 -5.91
N PHE A 93 6.43 16.47 -5.34
CA PHE A 93 7.79 15.92 -5.22
C PHE A 93 8.52 15.69 -6.56
N HIS A 94 7.85 15.84 -7.71
CA HIS A 94 8.46 15.72 -9.04
C HIS A 94 8.72 17.09 -9.68
N CYS A 95 7.69 17.91 -9.85
CA CYS A 95 7.82 19.19 -10.55
C CYS A 95 7.86 20.43 -9.64
N LYS A 96 7.72 20.26 -8.31
CA LYS A 96 7.69 21.32 -7.29
C LYS A 96 6.54 22.32 -7.43
N GLU A 97 5.59 22.07 -8.32
CA GLU A 97 4.37 22.88 -8.44
C GLU A 97 3.38 22.54 -7.34
N LYS A 98 2.65 23.54 -6.84
CA LYS A 98 1.65 23.38 -5.78
C LYS A 98 0.34 22.82 -6.35
N GLY A 99 -0.47 22.23 -5.47
CA GLY A 99 -1.85 21.81 -5.80
C GLY A 99 -1.99 20.36 -6.25
N HIS A 100 -0.90 19.60 -6.35
CA HIS A 100 -0.96 18.17 -6.62
C HIS A 100 0.20 17.41 -5.98
N LYS A 101 -0.02 16.11 -5.76
CA LYS A 101 1.00 15.15 -5.31
C LYS A 101 1.62 14.46 -6.51
N LYS A 102 2.81 13.87 -6.36
CA LYS A 102 3.52 13.14 -7.44
C LYS A 102 2.65 12.17 -8.23
N ARG A 103 1.68 11.52 -7.57
CA ARG A 103 0.76 10.57 -8.21
C ARG A 103 -0.14 11.19 -9.27
N ASP A 104 -0.46 12.48 -9.13
CA ASP A 104 -1.40 13.24 -9.96
C ASP A 104 -0.67 14.33 -10.77
N CYS A 105 0.65 14.19 -10.95
CA CYS A 105 1.46 15.20 -11.62
C CYS A 105 1.33 15.11 -13.14
N PRO A 106 0.95 16.18 -13.85
CA PRO A 106 0.80 16.10 -15.31
C PRO A 106 2.13 15.88 -16.05
N LYS A 107 3.26 16.16 -15.40
CA LYS A 107 4.61 16.03 -15.98
C LYS A 107 5.22 14.64 -15.79
N VAL A 108 4.59 13.75 -15.01
CA VAL A 108 5.08 12.36 -14.88
C VAL A 108 4.41 11.47 -15.92
N ASN A 109 5.19 10.55 -16.49
CA ASN A 109 4.61 9.44 -17.23
C ASN A 109 3.89 8.51 -16.24
N HIS A 110 2.55 8.57 -16.24
CA HIS A 110 1.71 7.78 -15.34
C HIS A 110 1.73 6.29 -15.66
N GLU A 111 1.96 5.89 -16.91
CA GLU A 111 2.05 4.47 -17.30
C GLU A 111 3.26 3.81 -16.61
N GLU A 112 4.40 4.51 -16.60
CA GLU A 112 5.61 4.02 -15.93
C GLU A 112 5.48 3.98 -14.40
N LEU A 113 4.77 4.95 -13.80
CA LEU A 113 4.51 4.97 -12.36
C LEU A 113 3.60 3.83 -11.91
N GLN A 114 2.56 3.51 -12.70
CA GLN A 114 1.64 2.41 -12.40
C GLN A 114 2.34 1.04 -12.49
N ALA A 115 3.24 0.85 -13.47
CA ALA A 115 4.02 -0.36 -13.61
C ALA A 115 4.94 -0.64 -12.41
N LYS A 116 5.52 0.41 -11.81
CA LYS A 116 6.36 0.30 -10.60
C LYS A 116 5.56 -0.07 -9.35
N CYS A 117 4.30 0.34 -9.24
CA CYS A 117 3.46 0.06 -8.07
C CYS A 117 3.03 -1.42 -7.99
N LYS A 118 2.86 -2.11 -9.13
CA LYS A 118 2.57 -3.56 -9.18
C LYS A 118 3.71 -4.42 -8.62
N LYS A 119 4.96 -3.93 -8.64
CA LYS A 119 6.14 -4.64 -8.12
C LYS A 119 6.34 -4.48 -6.60
N GLY A 120 5.56 -3.62 -5.94
CA GLY A 120 5.76 -3.22 -4.53
C GLY A 120 5.37 -4.25 -3.47
N ILE A 121 4.90 -5.44 -3.86
CA ILE A 121 4.62 -6.53 -2.90
C ILE A 121 5.91 -7.29 -2.54
N ASN A 122 6.91 -7.34 -3.44
CA ASN A 122 8.15 -8.09 -3.24
C ASN A 122 9.34 -7.25 -2.71
N SER A 123 9.12 -6.00 -2.29
CA SER A 123 10.16 -5.14 -1.73
C SER A 123 9.85 -4.70 -0.29
N ILE A 124 9.47 -5.64 0.57
CA ILE A 124 9.75 -5.52 2.02
C ILE A 124 11.19 -6.02 2.21
N GLY A 125 12.14 -5.14 1.88
CA GLY A 125 13.57 -5.44 1.92
C GLY A 125 14.35 -4.22 2.38
N LYS A 126 14.55 -4.13 3.69
CA LYS A 126 15.62 -3.36 4.35
C LYS A 126 15.61 -1.83 4.16
N LYS A 127 14.78 -1.12 4.93
CA LYS A 127 15.24 0.15 5.54
C LYS A 127 15.69 -0.15 6.97
N LYS A 128 16.99 -0.47 7.13
CA LYS A 128 17.63 -0.43 8.45
C LYS A 128 17.51 1.01 8.97
N LYS A 129 16.74 1.22 10.04
CA LYS A 129 16.85 2.44 10.85
C LYS A 129 18.26 2.46 11.42
N LYS A 130 19.13 3.36 10.97
CA LYS A 130 20.34 3.71 11.73
C LYS A 130 19.85 4.49 12.96
N MET A 131 19.84 3.83 14.11
CA MET A 131 19.80 4.49 15.42
C MET A 131 21.04 5.39 15.51
N LYS A 132 20.84 6.68 15.73
CA LYS A 132 21.91 7.57 16.18
C LYS A 132 22.10 7.29 17.66
N THR A 133 23.18 6.60 18.01
CA THR A 133 23.69 6.59 19.38
C THR A 133 24.40 7.92 19.63
N LYS A 134 24.19 8.43 20.84
CA LYS A 134 24.70 9.69 21.38
C LYS A 134 26.20 9.62 21.63
#